data_AF-A0A833E9H1-F1
#
_entry.id   AF-A0A833E9H1-F1
#
_cell.length_a   1.000
_cell.length_b   1.000
_cell.length_c   1.000
_cell.angle_alpha   90.00
_cell.angle_beta   90.00
_cell.angle_gamma   90.00
#
_symmetry.space_group_name_H-M   'P 1'
#
loop_
_entity.id
_entity.type
_entity.pdbx_description
1 polymer ?
#
loop_
_entity_poly.entity_id
_entity_poly.type
_entity_poly.pdbx_seq_one_letter_code
_entity_poly.pdbx_strand_id
1 'polypeptide(L)'
;MKHTEWNIVFHTLVGLRVRVLLHPDPTLRGLEGIVLFETRRGLLVRRGLDSAVWVSKANAIFLVQLPDGTWVVVRGEEIPGVQPERLRRLERYKGVGWLVRAGKKRRYTWCQPTREDMQ
;
A
#
# COMPACT_ATOMS: atom_id res chain seq x y z
N MET A 1 11.34 -0.97 -10.61
CA MET A 1 10.08 -1.67 -10.95
C MET A 1 8.95 -0.67 -10.96
N LYS A 2 8.05 -0.74 -11.94
CA LYS A 2 6.81 0.07 -11.94
C LYS A 2 5.93 -0.33 -10.75
N HIS A 3 5.19 0.60 -10.17
CA HIS A 3 4.14 0.29 -9.21
C HIS A 3 3.02 -0.48 -9.92
N THR A 4 2.70 -1.66 -9.42
CA THR A 4 1.61 -2.52 -9.89
C THR A 4 0.77 -2.92 -8.68
N GLU A 5 -0.44 -3.43 -8.92
CA GLU A 5 -1.32 -3.87 -7.84
C GLU A 5 -0.67 -4.88 -6.90
N TRP A 6 0.21 -5.72 -7.45
CA TRP A 6 0.85 -6.79 -6.71
C TRP A 6 2.11 -6.33 -5.94
N ASN A 7 2.94 -5.46 -6.53
CA ASN A 7 4.17 -5.04 -5.87
C ASN A 7 4.02 -3.79 -5.00
N ILE A 8 2.86 -3.15 -4.99
CA ILE A 8 2.62 -1.92 -4.22
C ILE A 8 2.96 -2.09 -2.74
N VAL A 9 2.74 -3.29 -2.18
CA VAL A 9 3.05 -3.61 -0.79
C VAL A 9 4.56 -3.57 -0.49
N PHE A 10 5.42 -3.65 -1.49
CA PHE A 10 6.88 -3.57 -1.34
C PHE A 10 7.45 -2.18 -1.64
N HIS A 11 6.71 -1.34 -2.36
CA HIS A 11 7.16 0.00 -2.75
C HIS A 11 6.87 1.04 -1.68
N THR A 12 7.62 2.14 -1.74
CA THR A 12 7.24 3.36 -1.01
C THR A 12 5.89 3.87 -1.50
N LEU A 13 5.05 4.32 -0.56
CA LEU A 13 3.78 4.96 -0.89
C LEU A 13 3.92 6.47 -1.04
N VAL A 14 5.10 7.04 -0.77
CA VAL A 14 5.38 8.47 -0.95
C VAL A 14 5.09 8.90 -2.38
N GLY A 15 4.39 10.03 -2.53
CA GLY A 15 3.96 10.59 -3.80
C GLY A 15 2.64 10.02 -4.33
N LEU A 16 2.13 8.91 -3.77
CA LEU A 16 0.87 8.34 -4.22
C LEU A 16 -0.33 9.01 -3.54
N ARG A 17 -1.44 9.09 -4.28
CA ARG A 17 -2.74 9.49 -3.74
C ARG A 17 -3.33 8.33 -2.97
N VAL A 18 -3.81 8.61 -1.76
CA VAL A 18 -4.42 7.62 -0.87
C VAL A 18 -5.73 8.14 -0.29
N ARG A 19 -6.68 7.23 -0.10
CA ARG A 19 -7.88 7.45 0.72
C ARG A 19 -7.95 6.40 1.81
N VAL A 20 -8.24 6.81 3.05
CA VAL A 20 -8.41 5.90 4.18
C VAL A 20 -9.85 5.37 4.16
N LEU A 21 -10.03 4.09 3.84
CA LEU A 21 -11.34 3.43 3.82
C LEU A 21 -11.78 3.02 5.23
N LEU A 22 -10.84 2.55 6.04
CA LEU A 22 -11.08 2.10 7.41
C LEU A 22 -9.87 2.47 8.29
N HIS A 23 -10.13 2.88 9.52
CA HIS A 23 -9.11 3.13 10.54
C HIS A 23 -9.74 3.03 11.95
N PRO A 24 -8.98 2.62 13.00
CA PRO A 24 -9.47 2.59 14.38
C PRO A 24 -9.97 3.95 14.85
N ASP A 25 -9.16 4.99 14.65
CA ASP A 25 -9.59 6.39 14.81
C ASP A 25 -10.62 6.76 13.72
N PRO A 26 -11.89 7.02 14.08
CA PRO A 26 -12.94 7.36 13.13
C PRO A 26 -12.69 8.68 12.38
N THR A 27 -11.95 9.63 12.96
CA THR A 27 -11.67 10.94 12.36
C THR A 27 -10.74 10.86 11.14
N LEU A 28 -10.05 9.73 11.00
CA LEU A 28 -9.17 9.45 9.87
C LEU A 28 -9.90 8.73 8.73
N ARG A 29 -11.12 8.22 8.95
CA ARG A 29 -11.90 7.54 7.89
C ARG A 29 -12.36 8.55 6.85
N GLY A 30 -12.21 8.20 5.57
CA GLY A 30 -12.51 9.09 4.45
C GLY A 30 -11.43 10.14 4.16
N LEU A 31 -10.37 10.22 4.99
CA LEU A 31 -9.20 11.07 4.72
C LEU A 31 -8.63 10.74 3.35
N GLU A 32 -8.50 11.75 2.49
CA GLU A 32 -7.87 11.62 1.18
C GLU A 32 -6.75 12.64 1.00
N GLY A 33 -5.69 12.25 0.29
CA GLY A 33 -4.55 13.13 0.06
C GLY A 33 -3.35 12.45 -0.57
N ILE A 34 -2.23 13.17 -0.63
CA ILE A 34 -0.95 12.65 -1.15
C ILE A 34 -0.06 12.26 0.03
N VAL A 35 0.56 11.08 -0.03
CA VAL A 35 1.56 10.67 0.97
C VAL A 35 2.83 11.49 0.78
N LEU A 36 3.19 12.29 1.78
CA LEU A 36 4.43 13.07 1.79
C LEU A 36 5.61 12.27 2.32
N PHE A 37 5.36 11.45 3.33
CA PHE A 37 6.39 10.71 4.02
C PHE A 37 5.86 9.40 4.58
N GLU A 38 6.75 8.42 4.70
CA GLU A 38 6.41 7.09 5.19
C GLU A 38 7.41 6.68 6.26
N THR A 39 6.90 6.21 7.40
CA THR A 39 7.69 5.57 8.45
C THR A 39 7.37 4.09 8.52
N ARG A 40 8.02 3.39 9.44
CA ARG A 40 7.71 1.98 9.70
C ARG A 40 6.23 1.72 10.03
N ARG A 41 5.55 2.68 10.67
CA ARG A 41 4.21 2.49 11.24
C ARG A 41 3.15 3.45 10.71
N GLY A 42 3.52 4.51 10.00
CA GLY A 42 2.55 5.51 9.57
C GLY A 42 2.88 6.16 8.24
N LEU A 43 1.89 6.87 7.71
CA LEU A 43 1.94 7.68 6.51
C LEU A 43 1.61 9.12 6.90
N LEU A 44 2.42 10.09 6.48
CA LEU A 44 2.07 11.49 6.56
C LEU A 44 1.32 11.86 5.29
N VAL A 45 0.03 12.19 5.41
CA VAL A 45 -0.85 12.43 4.25
C VAL A 45 -1.27 13.89 4.21
N ARG A 46 -0.98 14.55 3.10
CA ARG A 46 -1.33 15.96 2.83
C ARG A 46 -2.76 16.07 2.31
N ARG A 47 -3.61 16.79 3.04
CA ARG A 47 -5.03 17.02 2.71
C ARG A 47 -5.31 18.38 2.04
N GLY A 48 -4.32 19.27 1.96
CA GLY A 48 -4.45 20.63 1.41
C GLY A 48 -3.08 21.26 1.08
N LEU A 49 -3.02 22.59 1.00
CA LEU A 49 -1.76 23.33 0.81
C LEU A 49 -0.86 23.18 2.05
N ASP A 50 -1.37 23.50 3.24
CA ASP A 50 -0.58 23.57 4.48
C ASP A 50 -0.99 22.58 5.57
N SER A 51 -1.80 21.57 5.22
CA SER A 51 -2.31 20.58 6.17
C SER A 51 -1.87 19.17 5.81
N ALA A 52 -1.17 18.52 6.75
CA ALA A 52 -0.83 17.11 6.69
C ALA A 52 -1.18 16.41 8.01
N VAL A 53 -1.59 15.15 7.91
CA VAL A 53 -2.01 14.34 9.06
C VAL A 53 -1.29 13.00 9.03
N TRP A 54 -0.80 12.58 10.19
CA TRP A 54 -0.26 11.24 10.36
C TRP A 54 -1.38 10.21 10.46
N VAL A 55 -1.27 9.16 9.65
CA VAL A 55 -2.18 8.02 9.65
C VAL A 55 -1.39 6.77 10.02
N SER A 56 -1.83 6.04 11.04
CA SER A 56 -1.25 4.75 11.39
C SER A 56 -1.59 3.71 10.32
N LYS A 57 -0.63 2.84 10.02
CA LYS A 57 -0.84 1.65 9.17
C LYS A 57 -1.63 0.58 9.92
N ALA A 58 -1.45 0.46 11.23
CA ALA A 58 -2.09 -0.62 11.99
C ALA A 58 -3.62 -0.50 11.96
N ASN A 59 -4.29 -1.60 11.61
CA ASN A 59 -5.73 -1.75 11.48
C ASN A 59 -6.38 -0.79 10.46
N ALA A 60 -5.59 -0.29 9.52
CA ALA A 60 -6.03 0.65 8.49
C ALA A 60 -6.21 -0.06 7.14
N ILE A 61 -7.20 0.40 6.38
CA ILE A 61 -7.39 0.00 4.97
C ILE A 61 -7.26 1.25 4.12
N PHE A 62 -6.33 1.23 3.17
CA PHE A 62 -6.06 2.33 2.25
C PHE A 62 -6.54 1.97 0.85
N LEU A 63 -7.10 2.93 0.14
CA LEU A 63 -7.28 2.91 -1.31
C LEU A 63 -6.17 3.76 -1.92
N VAL A 64 -5.28 3.15 -2.67
CA VAL A 64 -4.06 3.77 -3.22
C VAL A 64 -4.21 3.90 -4.73
N GLN A 65 -3.96 5.10 -5.28
CA GLN A 65 -3.91 5.31 -6.72
C GLN A 65 -2.49 5.02 -7.21
N LEU A 66 -2.37 4.11 -8.17
CA LEU A 66 -1.14 3.83 -8.87
C LEU A 66 -0.85 4.91 -9.93
N PRO A 67 0.40 5.02 -10.43
CA PRO A 67 0.77 6.02 -11.44
C PRO A 67 0.00 5.92 -12.76
N ASP A 68 -0.55 4.76 -13.09
CA ASP A 68 -1.40 4.53 -14.27
C ASP A 68 -2.87 4.95 -14.05
N GLY A 69 -3.22 5.41 -12.85
CA GLY A 69 -4.57 5.80 -12.45
C GLY A 69 -5.39 4.70 -11.79
N THR A 70 -4.91 3.45 -11.81
CA THR A 70 -5.59 2.29 -11.21
C THR A 70 -5.67 2.43 -9.68
N TRP A 71 -6.80 2.05 -9.09
CA TRP A 71 -6.99 2.09 -7.64
C TRP A 71 -6.88 0.69 -7.02
N VAL A 72 -6.08 0.59 -5.95
CA VAL A 72 -5.79 -0.68 -5.28
C VAL A 72 -6.06 -0.56 -3.78
N VAL A 73 -6.74 -1.55 -3.22
CA VAL A 73 -6.95 -1.64 -1.78
C VAL A 73 -5.74 -2.30 -1.12
N VAL A 74 -5.13 -1.62 -0.16
CA VAL A 74 -3.96 -2.08 0.59
C VAL A 74 -4.30 -2.10 2.08
N ARG A 75 -4.08 -3.25 2.72
CA ARG A 75 -4.21 -3.35 4.18
C ARG A 75 -2.91 -2.86 4.82
N GLY A 76 -3.00 -2.04 5.86
CA GLY A 76 -1.81 -1.51 6.50
C GLY A 76 -0.94 -2.57 7.16
N GLU A 77 -1.51 -3.73 7.50
CA GLU A 77 -0.79 -4.93 7.97
C GLU A 77 0.13 -5.55 6.90
N GLU A 78 -0.11 -5.25 5.62
CA GLU A 78 0.69 -5.77 4.50
C GLU A 78 1.92 -4.89 4.20
N ILE A 79 1.93 -3.64 4.69
CA ILE A 79 3.00 -2.66 4.48
C ILE A 79 3.81 -2.26 5.74
N PRO A 80 4.13 -3.17 6.69
CA PRO A 80 4.92 -2.79 7.86
C PRO A 80 6.36 -2.50 7.46
N GLY A 81 7.00 -1.53 8.12
CA GLY A 81 8.38 -1.14 7.83
C GLY A 81 8.49 -0.02 6.79
N VAL A 82 9.71 0.29 6.36
CA VAL A 82 10.02 1.20 5.24
C VAL A 82 10.38 0.42 3.97
N GLN A 83 10.40 1.05 2.79
CA GLN A 83 10.63 0.35 1.50
C GLN A 83 11.84 -0.60 1.51
N PRO A 84 13.05 -0.20 1.96
CA PRO A 84 14.19 -1.13 2.00
C PRO A 84 13.95 -2.39 2.85
N GLU A 85 13.19 -2.29 3.94
CA GLU A 85 12.83 -3.45 4.76
C GLU A 85 11.87 -4.38 4.06
N ARG A 86 10.93 -3.83 3.30
CA ARG A 86 9.96 -4.60 2.52
C ARG A 86 10.62 -5.28 1.32
N LEU A 87 11.57 -4.61 0.67
CA LEU A 87 12.41 -5.22 -0.37
C LEU A 87 13.26 -6.38 0.20
N ARG A 88 13.78 -6.27 1.42
CA ARG A 88 14.46 -7.42 2.07
C ARG A 88 13.50 -8.58 2.39
N ARG A 89 12.20 -8.35 2.58
CA ARG A 89 11.23 -9.45 2.71
C ARG A 89 11.05 -10.15 1.37
N LEU A 90 10.94 -9.39 0.30
CA LEU A 90 10.93 -9.91 -1.06
C LEU A 90 12.14 -10.84 -1.31
N GLU A 91 13.35 -10.42 -0.92
CA GLU A 91 14.56 -11.22 -1.10
C GLU A 91 14.63 -12.48 -0.21
N ARG A 92 14.10 -12.41 1.02
CA ARG A 92 14.14 -13.51 2.00
C ARG A 92 13.03 -14.55 1.81
N TYR A 93 11.88 -14.16 1.27
CA TYR A 93 10.73 -15.05 1.08
C TYR A 93 10.66 -15.55 -0.37
N LYS A 94 11.30 -16.69 -0.66
CA LYS A 94 10.92 -17.56 -1.79
C LYS A 94 9.61 -18.33 -1.46
N GLY A 95 8.51 -17.64 -1.12
CA GLY A 95 7.32 -18.28 -0.57
C GLY A 95 6.03 -17.42 -0.52
N VAL A 96 4.89 -18.12 -0.44
CA VAL A 96 3.49 -17.74 -0.75
C VAL A 96 2.96 -16.46 -0.09
N GLY A 97 2.25 -15.63 -0.86
CA GLY A 97 1.50 -14.46 -0.37
C GLY A 97 -0.01 -14.57 -0.62
N TRP A 98 -0.80 -13.69 0.00
CA TRP A 98 -2.24 -13.59 -0.18
C TRP A 98 -2.60 -12.22 -0.75
N LEU A 99 -3.32 -12.18 -1.87
CA LEU A 99 -3.91 -10.96 -2.44
C LEU A 99 -5.41 -10.99 -2.15
N VAL A 100 -5.98 -9.89 -1.66
CA VAL A 100 -7.43 -9.77 -1.46
C VAL A 100 -8.01 -8.84 -2.52
N ARG A 101 -8.85 -9.37 -3.42
CA ARG A 101 -9.60 -8.60 -4.43
C ARG A 101 -11.09 -8.73 -4.16
N ALA A 102 -11.83 -7.64 -3.97
CA ALA A 102 -13.31 -7.64 -3.93
C ALA A 102 -13.91 -8.83 -3.12
N GLY A 103 -13.40 -9.06 -1.91
CA GLY A 103 -13.83 -10.17 -1.03
C GLY A 103 -13.24 -11.56 -1.34
N LYS A 104 -12.48 -11.72 -2.42
CA LYS A 104 -11.80 -12.97 -2.80
C LYS A 104 -10.34 -12.96 -2.34
N LYS A 105 -9.97 -13.90 -1.47
CA LYS A 105 -8.57 -14.22 -1.13
C LYS A 105 -7.99 -15.08 -2.25
N ARG A 106 -6.98 -14.58 -2.97
CA ARG A 106 -6.18 -15.39 -3.90
C ARG A 106 -4.82 -15.71 -3.28
N ARG A 107 -4.51 -17.00 -3.20
CA ARG A 107 -3.16 -17.51 -2.89
C ARG A 107 -2.31 -17.32 -4.13
N TYR A 108 -1.18 -16.62 -4.04
CA TYR A 108 -0.22 -16.58 -5.14
C TYR A 108 1.11 -17.21 -4.72
N THR A 109 1.63 -18.11 -5.56
CA THR A 109 2.98 -18.66 -5.48
C THR A 109 3.92 -17.75 -6.28
N TRP A 110 5.02 -17.34 -5.64
CA TRP A 110 6.05 -16.46 -6.20
C TRP A 110 6.89 -17.16 -7.29
N CYS A 111 6.31 -17.41 -8.46
CA CYS A 111 7.08 -17.22 -9.69
C CYS A 111 7.04 -15.72 -10.00
N GLN A 112 8.16 -15.16 -10.50
CA GLN A 112 8.13 -13.82 -11.08
C GLN A 112 6.93 -13.78 -12.04
N PRO A 113 6.02 -12.79 -11.93
CA PRO A 113 4.93 -12.67 -12.89
C PRO A 113 5.59 -12.67 -14.28
N THR A 114 5.11 -13.52 -15.17
CA THR A 114 5.64 -13.49 -16.54
C THR A 114 5.28 -12.14 -17.17
N ARG A 115 5.90 -11.78 -18.29
CA ARG A 115 5.49 -10.56 -19.02
C ARG A 115 4.00 -10.55 -19.42
N GLU A 116 3.35 -11.71 -19.39
CA GLU A 116 1.91 -11.87 -19.63
C GLU A 116 1.08 -11.54 -18.40
N ASP A 117 1.57 -11.81 -17.18
CA ASP A 117 0.91 -11.42 -15.93
C ASP A 117 1.03 -9.91 -15.62
N MET A 118 1.88 -9.20 -16.36
CA MET A 118 2.16 -7.75 -16.21
C MET A 118 1.52 -6.87 -17.30
N GLN A 119 0.69 -7.46 -18.17
CA GLN A 119 -0.13 -6.77 -19.17
C GLN A 119 -1.57 -6.66 -18.70
#